data_AF-A0A1X7G9H2-F1
#
_entry.id   AF-A0A1X7G9H2-F1
#
_cell.length_a   1.000
_cell.length_b   1.000
_cell.length_c   1.000
_cell.angle_alpha   90.00
_cell.angle_beta   90.00
_cell.angle_gamma   90.00
#
_symmetry.space_group_name_H-M   'P 1'
#
loop_
_entity.id
_entity.type
_entity.pdbx_description
1 polymer ?
#
loop_
_entity_poly.entity_id
_entity_poly.type
_entity_poly.pdbx_seq_one_letter_code
_entity_poly.pdbx_strand_id
1 'polypeptide(L)'
;MNALELILAFFVLMVLFGIMNMTINYITRRDGEEPVPLRVKLWLIPMLSVFIIVPIALFSALFTIIFQMDGEYRQVLSYESLGSLFSFSLIILLGFLLFESLIHPISIALLRLWVRRDVSVYAKQSVTIITDTFILYFISLIIPGVHISGLLGALSIALFYHIIEWELMGVQTWIQYRKRTRYKLPG
;
A
#
# COMPACT_ATOMS: atom_id res chain seq x y z
N MET A 1 -5.50 1.02 23.18
CA MET A 1 -4.87 0.07 22.25
C MET A 1 -4.97 -1.30 22.88
N ASN A 2 -5.68 -2.23 22.25
CA ASN A 2 -5.78 -3.60 22.74
C ASN A 2 -4.47 -4.36 22.45
N ALA A 3 -4.15 -5.39 23.24
CA ALA A 3 -2.89 -6.13 23.10
C ALA A 3 -2.67 -6.68 21.68
N LEU A 4 -3.75 -7.10 21.01
CA LEU A 4 -3.74 -7.55 19.62
C LEU A 4 -3.28 -6.45 18.65
N GLU A 5 -3.72 -5.21 18.84
CA GLU A 5 -3.34 -4.07 17.99
C GLU A 5 -1.84 -3.75 18.14
N LEU A 6 -1.33 -3.84 19.37
CA LEU A 6 0.09 -3.63 19.66
C LEU A 6 0.96 -4.72 19.04
N ILE A 7 0.52 -5.98 19.14
CA ILE A 7 1.19 -7.13 18.50
C ILE A 7 1.19 -6.96 16.97
N LEU A 8 0.05 -6.57 16.38
CA LEU A 8 -0.08 -6.41 14.94
C LEU A 8 0.75 -5.21 14.44
N ALA A 9 0.75 -4.09 15.16
CA ALA A 9 1.60 -2.94 14.87
C ALA A 9 3.09 -3.30 14.92
N PHE A 10 3.50 -4.04 15.95
CA PHE A 10 4.88 -4.50 16.08
C PHE A 10 5.26 -5.44 14.93
N PHE A 11 4.38 -6.37 14.56
CA PHE A 11 4.59 -7.28 13.44
C PHE A 11 4.75 -6.52 12.12
N VAL A 12 3.84 -5.58 11.82
CA VAL A 12 3.90 -4.72 10.63
C VAL A 12 5.23 -3.96 10.58
N LEU A 13 5.63 -3.31 11.68
CA LEU A 13 6.89 -2.56 11.76
C LEU A 13 8.10 -3.46 11.55
N MET A 14 8.11 -4.65 12.15
CA MET A 14 9.19 -5.62 11.98
C MET A 14 9.33 -6.04 10.51
N VAL A 15 8.22 -6.33 9.83
CA VAL A 15 8.20 -6.67 8.40
C VAL A 15 8.69 -5.50 7.56
N LEU A 16 8.18 -4.28 7.80
CA LEU A 16 8.58 -3.07 7.08
C LEU A 16 10.07 -2.79 7.23
N PHE A 17 10.60 -2.87 8.45
CA PHE A 17 12.02 -2.69 8.73
C PHE A 17 12.87 -3.77 8.07
N GLY A 18 12.41 -5.02 8.10
CA GLY A 18 13.04 -6.14 7.41
C GLY A 18 13.15 -5.90 5.90
N ILE A 19 12.06 -5.52 5.26
CA ILE A 19 12.01 -5.24 3.81
C ILE A 19 12.90 -4.03 3.48
N MET A 20 12.82 -2.93 4.23
CA MET A 20 13.67 -1.76 4.00
C MET A 20 15.16 -2.11 4.15
N ASN A 21 15.53 -2.90 5.16
CA ASN A 21 16.90 -3.38 5.31
C ASN A 21 17.34 -4.24 4.12
N MET A 22 16.49 -5.16 3.65
CA MET A 22 16.79 -5.96 2.46
C MET A 22 16.95 -5.09 1.22
N THR A 23 16.05 -4.13 0.99
CA THR A 23 16.09 -3.22 -0.15
C THR A 23 17.36 -2.37 -0.16
N ILE A 24 17.74 -1.78 0.98
CA ILE A 24 18.99 -1.01 1.09
C ILE A 24 20.19 -1.90 0.74
N ASN A 25 20.28 -3.09 1.34
CA ASN A 25 21.39 -4.01 1.07
C ASN A 25 21.42 -4.49 -0.38
N TYR A 26 20.26 -4.69 -0.99
CA TYR A 26 20.14 -5.08 -2.38
C TYR A 26 20.61 -3.97 -3.32
N ILE A 27 20.17 -2.72 -3.10
CA ILE A 27 20.58 -1.56 -3.91
C ILE A 27 22.08 -1.35 -3.81
N THR A 28 22.64 -1.32 -2.59
CA THR A 28 24.08 -1.15 -2.38
C THR A 28 24.90 -2.24 -3.07
N ARG A 29 24.46 -3.50 -3.01
CA ARG A 29 25.13 -4.61 -3.73
C ARG A 29 25.01 -4.49 -5.25
N ARG A 30 23.84 -4.08 -5.74
CA ARG A 30 23.58 -3.92 -7.18
C ARG A 30 24.45 -2.80 -7.77
N ASP A 31 24.59 -1.70 -7.04
CA ASP A 31 25.30 -0.51 -7.51
C ASP A 31 26.82 -0.58 -7.24
N GLY A 32 27.28 -1.66 -6.60
CA GLY A 32 28.69 -1.89 -6.29
C GLY A 32 29.26 -0.96 -5.22
N GLU A 33 28.39 -0.32 -4.43
CA GLU A 33 28.77 0.60 -3.37
C GLU A 33 29.15 -0.13 -2.08
N GLU A 34 29.89 0.55 -1.20
CA GLU A 34 30.24 0.01 0.10
C GLU A 34 28.98 -0.23 0.96
N PRO A 35 28.93 -1.34 1.74
CA PRO A 35 27.76 -1.68 2.54
C PRO A 35 27.43 -0.57 3.54
N VAL A 36 26.19 -0.08 3.49
CA VAL A 36 25.73 1.01 4.37
C VAL A 36 25.94 0.60 5.84
N PRO A 37 26.68 1.41 6.63
CA PRO A 37 27.02 1.08 8.00
C PRO A 37 25.78 1.01 8.88
N LEU A 38 25.82 0.14 9.90
CA LEU A 38 24.68 -0.17 10.76
C LEU A 38 24.14 1.09 11.47
N ARG A 39 25.03 2.03 11.84
CA ARG A 39 24.65 3.32 12.45
C ARG A 39 23.76 4.16 11.54
N VAL A 40 24.00 4.16 10.24
CA VAL A 40 23.18 4.89 9.26
C VAL A 40 21.86 4.14 9.04
N LYS A 41 21.90 2.81 8.96
CA LYS A 41 20.68 1.97 8.83
C LYS A 41 19.70 2.18 9.98
N LEU A 42 20.18 2.34 11.22
CA LEU A 42 19.35 2.54 12.41
C LEU A 42 18.44 3.76 12.32
N TRP A 43 18.84 4.81 11.61
CA TRP A 43 18.01 6.01 11.39
C TRP A 43 17.31 6.00 10.04
N LEU A 44 17.99 5.52 9.00
CA LEU A 44 17.46 5.49 7.63
C LEU A 44 16.25 4.56 7.48
N ILE A 45 16.30 3.36 8.09
CA ILE A 45 15.21 2.38 7.97
C ILE A 45 13.91 2.88 8.61
N PRO A 46 13.91 3.37 9.88
CA PRO A 46 12.71 3.96 10.45
C PRO A 46 12.20 5.17 9.66
N MET A 47 13.10 6.05 9.19
CA MET A 47 12.72 7.21 8.39
C MET A 47 12.02 6.80 7.09
N LEU A 48 12.58 5.88 6.32
CA LEU A 48 11.96 5.36 5.09
C LEU A 48 10.62 4.67 5.36
N SER A 49 10.51 3.96 6.49
CA SER A 49 9.27 3.31 6.90
C SER A 49 8.18 4.33 7.25
N VAL A 50 8.53 5.44 7.90
CA VAL A 50 7.61 6.57 8.17
C VAL A 50 7.11 7.18 6.86
N PHE A 51 7.98 7.31 5.85
CA PHE A 51 7.59 7.77 4.51
C PHE A 51 6.57 6.87 3.81
N ILE A 52 6.43 5.61 4.22
CA ILE A 52 5.41 4.69 3.71
C ILE A 52 4.14 4.77 4.57
N ILE A 53 4.30 4.71 5.90
CA ILE A 53 3.19 4.67 6.85
C ILE A 53 2.39 5.97 6.82
N VAL A 54 3.06 7.13 6.79
CA VAL A 54 2.40 8.45 6.88
C VAL A 54 1.46 8.70 5.71
N PRO A 55 1.86 8.53 4.43
CA PRO A 55 0.92 8.66 3.31
C PRO A 55 -0.25 7.71 3.43
N ILE A 56 -0.03 6.43 3.79
CA ILE A 56 -1.12 5.45 3.90
C ILE A 56 -2.11 5.86 5.00
N ALA A 57 -1.62 6.30 6.16
CA ALA A 57 -2.45 6.80 7.25
C ALA A 57 -3.21 8.07 6.84
N LEU A 58 -2.54 9.00 6.15
CA LEU A 58 -3.16 10.24 5.66
C LEU A 58 -4.25 9.95 4.63
N PHE A 59 -4.01 9.05 3.68
CA PHE A 59 -5.00 8.65 2.68
C PHE A 59 -6.17 7.90 3.29
N SER A 60 -5.91 7.04 4.27
CA SER A 60 -6.98 6.40 5.07
C SER A 60 -7.87 7.45 5.73
N ALA A 61 -7.26 8.46 6.36
CA ALA A 61 -8.00 9.55 7.01
C ALA A 61 -8.78 10.39 6.01
N LEU A 62 -8.16 10.78 4.89
CA LEU A 62 -8.82 11.53 3.81
C LEU A 62 -10.01 10.75 3.23
N PHE A 63 -9.88 9.43 3.05
CA PHE A 63 -10.98 8.59 2.60
C PHE A 63 -12.19 8.69 3.54
N THR A 64 -11.98 8.52 4.85
CA THR A 64 -13.06 8.66 5.85
C THR A 64 -13.70 10.04 5.85
N ILE A 65 -12.93 11.10 5.61
CA ILE A 65 -13.44 12.48 5.59
C ILE A 65 -14.24 12.76 4.31
N ILE A 66 -13.70 12.38 3.15
CA ILE A 66 -14.28 12.67 1.82
C ILE A 66 -15.59 11.94 1.60
N PHE A 67 -15.65 10.66 1.99
CA PHE A 67 -16.82 9.84 1.77
C PHE A 67 -17.89 9.97 2.85
N GLN A 68 -17.77 10.98 3.75
CA GLN A 68 -18.74 11.36 4.80
C GLN A 68 -19.73 10.24 5.12
N MET A 69 -19.26 9.21 5.82
CA MET A 69 -20.07 8.04 6.16
C MET A 69 -21.22 8.43 7.09
N ASP A 70 -22.32 8.94 6.53
CA ASP A 70 -23.53 9.35 7.24
C ASP A 70 -24.73 8.45 6.87
N GLY A 71 -25.46 8.03 7.91
CA GLY A 71 -26.68 7.22 7.83
C GLY A 71 -26.45 5.72 8.05
N GLU A 72 -26.81 5.19 9.22
CA GLU A 72 -26.50 3.82 9.72
C GLU A 72 -25.00 3.49 9.94
N TYR A 73 -24.09 4.16 9.24
CA TYR A 73 -22.63 4.04 9.39
C TYR A 73 -22.05 4.56 10.71
N ARG A 74 -22.84 5.34 11.48
CA ARG A 74 -22.43 5.91 12.78
C ARG A 74 -22.38 4.88 13.93
N GLN A 75 -23.11 3.77 13.81
CA GLN A 75 -23.00 2.64 14.76
C GLN A 75 -21.94 1.63 14.32
N VAL A 76 -21.67 1.56 13.02
CA VAL A 76 -20.65 0.71 12.38
C VAL A 76 -19.22 1.22 12.65
N LEU A 77 -19.06 2.54 12.83
CA LEU A 77 -17.89 3.16 13.43
C LEU A 77 -18.25 3.84 14.76
N SER A 78 -18.62 3.09 15.80
CA SER A 78 -18.44 3.57 17.19
C SER A 78 -16.93 3.62 17.53
N TYR A 79 -16.25 4.44 16.75
CA TYR A 79 -14.84 4.77 16.77
C TYR A 79 -14.59 5.79 17.88
N GLU A 80 -14.82 5.38 19.13
CA GLU A 80 -14.54 6.24 20.29
C GLU A 80 -13.03 6.35 20.61
N SER A 81 -12.14 5.69 19.85
CA SER A 81 -10.71 5.84 20.06
C SER A 81 -9.87 5.86 18.77
N LEU A 82 -8.88 6.75 18.75
CA LEU A 82 -7.77 6.83 17.79
C LEU A 82 -7.12 5.45 17.49
N GLY A 83 -7.21 4.49 18.41
CA GLY A 83 -6.69 3.13 18.22
C GLY A 83 -7.38 2.35 17.09
N SER A 84 -8.69 2.57 16.88
CA SER A 84 -9.45 1.85 15.84
C SER A 84 -9.13 2.31 14.42
N LEU A 85 -8.87 3.61 14.21
CA LEU A 85 -8.36 4.15 12.93
C LEU A 85 -6.98 3.57 12.62
N PHE A 86 -6.12 3.52 13.64
CA PHE A 86 -4.78 2.97 13.50
C PHE A 86 -4.81 1.48 13.13
N SER A 87 -5.65 0.68 13.80
CA SER A 87 -5.84 -0.74 13.50
C SER A 87 -6.36 -0.99 12.08
N PHE A 88 -7.31 -0.19 11.62
CA PHE A 88 -7.80 -0.27 10.23
C PHE A 88 -6.70 0.06 9.22
N SER A 89 -5.96 1.15 9.41
CA SER A 89 -4.82 1.50 8.55
C SER A 89 -3.73 0.43 8.57
N LEU A 90 -3.45 -0.21 9.72
CA LEU A 90 -2.49 -1.30 9.83
C LEU A 90 -2.94 -2.56 9.08
N ILE A 91 -4.22 -2.93 9.19
CA ILE A 91 -4.79 -4.07 8.46
C ILE A 91 -4.74 -3.83 6.96
N ILE A 92 -5.11 -2.62 6.52
CA ILE A 92 -5.01 -2.23 5.11
C ILE A 92 -3.56 -2.29 4.64
N LEU A 93 -2.61 -1.76 5.43
CA LEU A 93 -1.20 -1.73 5.08
C LEU A 93 -0.60 -3.14 5.00
N LEU A 94 -0.96 -4.03 5.92
CA LEU A 94 -0.57 -5.45 5.88
C LEU A 94 -1.17 -6.15 4.65
N GLY A 95 -2.44 -5.84 4.34
CA GLY A 95 -3.12 -6.30 3.14
C GLY A 95 -2.36 -5.90 1.88
N PHE A 96 -2.14 -4.59 1.67
CA PHE A 96 -1.38 -4.08 0.53
C PHE A 96 -0.02 -4.74 0.40
N LEU A 97 0.72 -4.89 1.51
CA LEU A 97 2.05 -5.47 1.47
C LEU A 97 2.04 -6.94 1.01
N LEU A 98 1.06 -7.73 1.45
CA LEU A 98 0.88 -9.11 1.01
C LEU A 98 0.33 -9.20 -0.43
N PHE A 99 -0.57 -8.29 -0.81
CA PHE A 99 -1.22 -8.33 -2.13
C PHE A 99 -0.28 -7.90 -3.24
N GLU A 100 0.47 -6.83 -3.03
CA GLU A 100 1.44 -6.33 -3.98
C GLU A 100 2.58 -7.34 -4.21
N SER A 101 3.04 -7.99 -3.13
CA SER A 101 4.20 -8.90 -3.22
C SER A 101 3.86 -10.30 -3.74
N LEU A 102 2.65 -10.80 -3.48
CA LEU A 102 2.27 -12.17 -3.83
C LEU A 102 1.09 -12.22 -4.80
N ILE A 103 -0.01 -11.55 -4.48
CA ILE A 103 -1.26 -11.73 -5.22
C ILE A 103 -1.20 -11.09 -6.60
N HIS A 104 -0.69 -9.86 -6.73
CA HIS A 104 -0.59 -9.17 -8.02
C HIS A 104 0.33 -9.88 -9.02
N PRO A 105 1.54 -10.35 -8.64
CA PRO A 105 2.36 -11.16 -9.53
C PRO A 105 1.67 -12.45 -9.98
N ILE A 106 0.96 -13.14 -9.06
CA ILE A 106 0.24 -14.38 -9.36
C ILE A 106 -0.96 -14.09 -10.29
N SER A 107 -1.77 -13.07 -10.01
CA SER A 107 -2.94 -12.73 -10.82
C SER A 107 -2.55 -12.32 -12.23
N ILE A 108 -1.48 -11.54 -12.38
CA ILE A 108 -0.93 -11.15 -13.70
C ILE A 108 -0.31 -12.36 -14.42
N ALA A 109 0.36 -13.27 -13.70
CA ALA A 109 0.91 -14.49 -14.29
C ALA A 109 -0.21 -15.41 -14.81
N LEU A 110 -1.26 -15.62 -14.01
CA LEU A 110 -2.44 -16.39 -14.40
C LEU A 110 -3.15 -15.75 -15.61
N LEU A 111 -3.32 -14.43 -15.61
CA LEU A 111 -3.90 -13.70 -16.72
C LEU A 111 -3.08 -13.86 -18.01
N ARG A 112 -1.75 -13.77 -17.91
CA ARG A 112 -0.84 -13.99 -19.05
C ARG A 112 -0.94 -15.43 -19.57
N LEU A 113 -1.02 -16.41 -18.67
CA LEU A 113 -1.17 -17.82 -19.02
C LEU A 113 -2.52 -18.09 -19.72
N TRP A 114 -3.59 -17.45 -19.23
CA TRP A 114 -4.92 -17.59 -19.80
C TRP A 114 -5.05 -16.94 -21.17
N VAL A 115 -4.55 -15.70 -21.30
CA VAL A 115 -4.66 -14.90 -22.54
C VAL A 115 -3.58 -15.29 -23.57
N ARG A 116 -2.53 -16.02 -23.15
CA ARG A 116 -1.39 -16.51 -23.98
C ARG A 116 -0.65 -15.44 -24.78
N ARG A 117 -0.74 -14.18 -24.35
CA ARG A 117 -0.01 -13.03 -24.91
C ARG A 117 0.29 -12.02 -23.82
N ASP A 118 1.17 -11.08 -24.11
CA ASP A 118 1.41 -9.97 -23.20
C ASP A 118 0.14 -9.15 -23.01
N VAL A 119 -0.20 -8.98 -21.74
CA VAL A 119 -1.41 -8.28 -21.31
C VAL A 119 -1.15 -6.77 -21.38
N SER A 120 -2.09 -6.02 -21.96
CA SER A 120 -2.03 -4.56 -21.99
C SER A 120 -2.01 -3.98 -20.57
N VAL A 121 -1.45 -2.77 -20.44
CA VAL A 121 -1.37 -2.09 -19.13
C VAL A 121 -2.77 -1.92 -18.53
N TYR A 122 -3.75 -1.50 -19.33
CA TYR A 122 -5.14 -1.35 -18.89
C TYR A 122 -5.76 -2.66 -18.38
N ALA A 123 -5.52 -3.78 -19.06
CA ALA A 123 -6.06 -5.07 -18.64
C ALA A 123 -5.40 -5.58 -17.34
N LYS A 124 -4.11 -5.30 -17.13
CA LYS A 124 -3.47 -5.58 -15.83
C LYS A 124 -4.10 -4.76 -14.71
N GLN A 125 -4.28 -3.45 -14.93
CA GLN A 125 -4.88 -2.54 -13.97
C GLN A 125 -6.34 -2.92 -13.63
N SER A 126 -7.14 -3.31 -14.62
CA SER A 126 -8.50 -3.80 -14.35
C SER A 126 -8.48 -5.06 -13.50
N VAL A 127 -7.57 -6.00 -13.76
CA VAL A 127 -7.47 -7.24 -12.99
C VAL A 127 -6.98 -6.99 -11.56
N THR A 128 -6.03 -6.09 -11.34
CA THR A 128 -5.59 -5.72 -9.99
C THR A 128 -6.72 -5.04 -9.22
N ILE A 129 -7.44 -4.08 -9.80
CA ILE A 129 -8.61 -3.44 -9.16
C ILE A 129 -9.68 -4.48 -8.78
N ILE A 130 -10.03 -5.39 -9.70
CA ILE A 130 -11.02 -6.45 -9.44
C ILE A 130 -10.53 -7.38 -8.31
N THR A 131 -9.26 -7.77 -8.35
CA THR A 131 -8.65 -8.65 -7.35
C THR A 131 -8.68 -7.99 -5.97
N ASP A 132 -8.24 -6.73 -5.88
CA ASP A 132 -8.22 -5.96 -4.64
C ASP A 132 -9.64 -5.74 -4.09
N THR A 133 -10.62 -5.50 -4.97
CA THR A 133 -12.04 -5.39 -4.59
C THR A 133 -12.54 -6.66 -3.90
N PHE A 134 -12.30 -7.84 -4.51
CA PHE A 134 -12.73 -9.11 -3.90
C PHE A 134 -12.02 -9.37 -2.59
N ILE A 135 -10.73 -9.08 -2.52
CA ILE A 135 -9.93 -9.30 -1.33
C ILE A 135 -10.38 -8.41 -0.17
N LEU A 136 -10.56 -7.11 -0.41
CA LEU A 136 -11.07 -6.19 0.59
C LEU A 136 -12.44 -6.65 1.10
N TYR A 137 -13.31 -7.07 0.19
CA TYR A 137 -14.62 -7.63 0.55
C TYR A 137 -14.48 -8.87 1.44
N PHE A 138 -13.67 -9.87 1.06
CA PHE A 138 -13.47 -11.06 1.89
C PHE A 138 -12.81 -10.75 3.23
N ILE A 139 -11.87 -9.82 3.28
CA ILE A 139 -11.27 -9.37 4.54
C ILE A 139 -12.31 -8.77 5.46
N SER A 140 -13.22 -7.95 4.94
CA SER A 140 -14.29 -7.37 5.75
C SER A 140 -15.25 -8.40 6.34
N LEU A 141 -15.35 -9.59 5.72
CA LEU A 141 -16.15 -10.70 6.24
C LEU A 141 -15.43 -11.50 7.35
N ILE A 142 -14.09 -11.52 7.33
CA ILE A 142 -13.28 -12.38 8.22
C ILE A 142 -12.75 -11.59 9.43
N ILE A 143 -12.39 -10.32 9.24
CA ILE A 143 -11.76 -9.51 10.27
C ILE A 143 -12.81 -8.69 11.02
N PRO A 144 -13.17 -9.06 12.26
CA PRO A 144 -14.11 -8.29 13.07
C PRO A 144 -13.55 -6.88 13.29
N GLY A 145 -14.36 -5.87 12.93
CA GLY A 145 -13.98 -4.45 12.99
C GLY A 145 -13.77 -3.79 11.63
N VAL A 146 -13.56 -4.56 10.56
CA VAL A 146 -13.48 -4.02 9.18
C VAL A 146 -14.85 -4.14 8.52
N HIS A 147 -15.64 -3.06 8.52
CA HIS A 147 -16.97 -3.07 7.92
C HIS A 147 -16.95 -2.36 6.57
N ILE A 148 -17.05 -3.14 5.50
CA ILE A 148 -17.18 -2.62 4.13
C ILE A 148 -18.61 -2.90 3.67
N SER A 149 -19.29 -1.87 3.15
CA SER A 149 -20.71 -1.90 2.76
C SER A 149 -20.96 -2.69 1.46
N GLY A 150 -20.65 -3.98 1.50
CA GLY A 150 -20.76 -4.86 0.36
C GLY A 150 -19.67 -4.63 -0.69
N LEU A 151 -19.87 -5.26 -1.84
CA LEU A 151 -18.88 -5.31 -2.92
C LEU A 151 -18.64 -3.94 -3.55
N LEU A 152 -19.67 -3.07 -3.60
CA LEU A 152 -19.54 -1.70 -4.08
C LEU A 152 -18.67 -0.83 -3.17
N GLY A 153 -18.76 -1.00 -1.85
CA GLY A 153 -17.88 -0.34 -0.89
C GLY A 153 -16.43 -0.81 -1.03
N ALA A 154 -16.23 -2.11 -1.29
CA ALA A 154 -14.88 -2.64 -1.52
C ALA A 154 -14.27 -2.10 -2.83
N LEU A 155 -15.10 -1.98 -3.87
CA LEU A 155 -14.70 -1.44 -5.17
C LEU A 155 -14.32 0.04 -5.07
N SER A 156 -15.09 0.85 -4.32
CA SER A 156 -14.78 2.26 -4.15
C SER A 156 -13.46 2.48 -3.40
N ILE A 157 -13.20 1.68 -2.36
CA ILE A 157 -11.91 1.68 -1.65
C ILE A 157 -10.78 1.28 -2.60
N ALA A 158 -10.92 0.18 -3.33
CA ALA A 158 -9.91 -0.30 -4.28
C ALA A 158 -9.58 0.77 -5.33
N LEU A 159 -10.61 1.35 -5.97
CA LEU A 159 -10.43 2.42 -6.94
C LEU A 159 -9.74 3.64 -6.35
N PHE A 160 -10.12 4.04 -5.13
CA PHE A 160 -9.51 5.20 -4.48
C PHE A 160 -7.99 5.02 -4.27
N TYR A 161 -7.57 3.85 -3.79
CA TYR A 161 -6.15 3.55 -3.62
C TYR A 161 -5.40 3.43 -4.95
N HIS A 162 -6.00 2.83 -5.99
CA HIS A 162 -5.40 2.78 -7.33
C HIS A 162 -5.24 4.19 -7.95
N ILE A 163 -6.20 5.09 -7.74
CA ILE A 163 -6.08 6.48 -8.20
C ILE A 163 -4.89 7.17 -7.51
N ILE A 164 -4.77 7.02 -6.18
CA ILE A 164 -3.64 7.57 -5.43
C ILE A 164 -2.31 7.00 -5.94
N GLU A 165 -2.26 5.68 -6.14
CA GLU A 165 -1.07 5.01 -6.68
C GLU A 165 -0.68 5.59 -8.05
N TRP A 166 -1.65 5.79 -8.94
CA TRP A 166 -1.41 6.39 -10.26
C TRP A 166 -0.92 7.84 -10.17
N GLU A 167 -1.47 8.64 -9.25
CA GLU A 167 -0.98 10.00 -9.00
C GLU A 167 0.49 9.97 -8.53
N LEU A 168 0.82 9.09 -7.58
CA LEU A 168 2.20 8.94 -7.08
C LEU A 168 3.16 8.46 -8.17
N MET A 169 2.77 7.46 -8.96
CA MET A 169 3.55 6.98 -10.11
C MET A 169 3.69 8.06 -11.20
N GLY A 170 2.64 8.84 -11.43
CA GLY A 170 2.64 9.97 -12.36
C GLY A 170 3.65 11.04 -11.95
N VAL A 171 3.62 11.45 -10.68
CA VAL A 171 4.60 12.39 -10.09
C VAL A 171 6.02 11.84 -10.19
N GLN A 172 6.23 10.56 -9.84
CA GLN A 172 7.54 9.92 -9.95
C GLN A 172 8.07 9.94 -11.39
N THR A 173 7.22 9.58 -12.35
CA THR A 173 7.57 9.57 -13.78
C THR A 173 7.89 10.98 -14.27
N TRP A 174 7.12 11.98 -13.85
CA TRP A 174 7.36 13.38 -14.17
C TRP A 174 8.71 13.88 -13.62
N ILE A 175 9.03 13.55 -12.36
CA ILE A 175 10.33 13.88 -11.75
C ILE A 175 11.47 13.23 -12.52
N GLN A 176 11.35 11.95 -12.86
CA GLN A 176 12.37 11.22 -13.63
C GLN A 176 12.55 11.81 -15.03
N TYR A 177 11.46 12.18 -15.70
CA TYR A 177 11.51 12.87 -17.00
C TYR A 177 12.24 14.21 -16.90
N ARG A 178 11.96 15.00 -15.87
CA ARG A 178 12.64 16.30 -15.63
C ARG A 178 14.13 16.13 -15.35
N LYS A 179 14.52 15.08 -14.61
CA LYS A 179 15.93 14.76 -14.37
C LYS A 179 16.63 14.38 -15.68
N ARG A 180 16.04 13.50 -16.50
CA ARG A 180 16.63 13.07 -17.78
C ARG A 180 16.77 14.21 -18.80
N THR A 181 15.84 15.15 -18.83
CA THR A 181 15.91 16.33 -19.71
C THR A 181 16.97 17.33 -19.27
N ARG A 182 17.21 17.50 -17.96
CA ARG A 182 18.33 18.32 -17.45
C ARG A 182 19.72 17.75 -17.79
N TYR A 183 19.88 16.43 -17.82
CA TYR A 183 21.15 15.79 -18.21
C TYR A 183 21.41 15.78 -19.74
N LYS A 184 20.41 16.16 -20.55
CA LYS A 184 20.50 16.22 -22.03
C LYS A 184 20.72 17.63 -22.58
N LEU A 185 20.87 18.65 -21.74
CA LEU A 185 21.26 19.98 -22.20
C LEU A 185 22.78 19.97 -22.49
N PRO A 186 23.22 20.15 -23.75
CA PRO A 186 24.63 20.43 -24.02
C PRO A 186 24.97 21.79 -23.39
N GLY A 187 26.06 21.82 -22.63
CA GLY A 187 26.72 23.07 -22.23
C GLY A 187 27.32 23.78 -23.42
#